data_AF-A0A2E3B2J0-F1
#
_entry.id   AF-A0A2E3B2J0-F1
#
_cell.length_a   1.000
_cell.length_b   1.000
_cell.length_c   1.000
_cell.angle_alpha   90.00
_cell.angle_beta   90.00
_cell.angle_gamma   90.00
#
_symmetry.space_group_name_H-M   'P 1'
#
loop_
_entity.id
_entity.type
_entity.pdbx_description
1 polymer ?
#
loop_
_entity_poly.entity_id
_entity_poly.type
_entity_poly.pdbx_seq_one_letter_code
_entity_poly.pdbx_strand_id
1 'polypeptide(L)' 'MNLEELVIAIFRILASTIVLKYNFVGGLLVIFIDFSDLIIMNIMDLGGVRNYQSLDKILDLFYMSYFLIISLK' A
#
# COMPACT_ATOMS: atom_id res chain seq x y z
N MET A 1 -6.92 5.77 14.17
CA MET A 1 -7.02 5.07 12.90
C MET A 1 -8.47 4.71 12.69
N ASN A 2 -9.09 5.19 11.63
CA ASN A 2 -10.46 4.83 11.27
C ASN A 2 -10.49 3.44 10.61
N LEU A 3 -11.68 2.86 10.48
CA LEU A 3 -11.85 1.52 9.93
C LEU A 3 -11.41 1.45 8.46
N GLU A 4 -11.72 2.50 7.69
CA GLU A 4 -11.20 2.76 6.34
C GLU A 4 -9.67 2.74 6.26
N GLU A 5 -8.99 3.48 7.14
CA GLU A 5 -7.52 3.56 7.16
C GLU A 5 -6.89 2.18 7.45
N LEU A 6 -7.52 1.39 8.31
CA LEU A 6 -7.08 0.02 8.61
C LEU A 6 -7.25 -0.91 7.40
N VAL A 7 -8.37 -0.80 6.68
CA VAL A 7 -8.63 -1.59 5.47
C VAL A 7 -7.60 -1.26 4.39
N ILE A 8 -7.35 0.03 4.13
CA ILE A 8 -6.35 0.49 3.15
C ILE A 8 -4.95 0.00 3.57
N ALA A 9 -4.59 0.14 4.85
CA ALA A 9 -3.28 -0.30 5.35
C ALA A 9 -3.05 -1.81 5.16
N ILE A 10 -4.02 -2.64 5.54
CA ILE A 10 -3.93 -4.10 5.40
C ILE A 10 -3.86 -4.47 3.92
N PHE A 11 -4.70 -3.86 3.08
CA PHE A 11 -4.70 -4.09 1.65
C PHE A 11 -3.34 -3.75 1.02
N ARG A 12 -2.80 -2.55 1.29
CA ARG A 12 -1.49 -2.11 0.80
C ARG A 12 -0.40 -3.09 1.19
N ILE A 13 -0.25 -3.39 2.48
CA ILE A 13 0.83 -4.29 2.98
C ILE A 13 0.73 -5.69 2.37
N LEU A 14 -0.47 -6.27 2.29
CA LEU A 14 -0.65 -7.60 1.69
C LEU A 14 -0.35 -7.57 0.19
N ALA A 15 -0.81 -6.55 -0.51
CA ALA A 15 -0.58 -6.40 -1.93
C ALA A 15 0.92 -6.18 -2.25
N SER A 16 1.67 -5.50 -1.36
CA SER A 16 3.14 -5.35 -1.47
C SER A 16 3.89 -6.67 -1.53
N THR A 17 3.38 -7.73 -0.89
CA THR A 17 4.08 -9.02 -0.82
C THR A 17 4.25 -9.69 -2.18
N ILE A 18 3.50 -9.27 -3.21
CA ILE A 18 3.63 -9.80 -4.58
C ILE A 18 5.04 -9.61 -5.16
N VAL A 19 5.74 -8.55 -4.73
CA VAL A 19 7.12 -8.24 -5.13
C VAL A 19 8.07 -9.37 -4.73
N LEU A 20 7.78 -10.09 -3.64
CA LEU A 20 8.62 -11.21 -3.17
C LEU A 20 8.58 -12.43 -4.12
N LYS A 21 7.51 -12.57 -4.90
CA LYS A 21 7.33 -13.67 -5.86
C LYS A 21 7.66 -13.24 -7.28
N TYR A 22 7.26 -12.03 -7.67
CA TYR A 22 7.46 -11.48 -9.00
C TYR A 22 8.19 -10.14 -8.88
N ASN A 23 9.52 -10.14 -8.86
CA ASN A 23 10.32 -8.94 -8.51
C ASN A 23 9.96 -7.70 -9.34
N PHE A 24 10.22 -7.73 -10.66
CA PHE A 24 10.01 -6.57 -11.53
C PHE A 24 8.52 -6.29 -11.80
N VAL A 25 7.77 -7.32 -12.21
CA VAL A 25 6.33 -7.19 -12.51
C VAL A 25 5.52 -6.84 -11.27
N GLY A 26 5.85 -7.44 -10.13
CA GLY A 26 5.22 -7.13 -8.85
C GLY A 26 5.52 -5.70 -8.41
N GLY A 27 6.72 -5.18 -8.65
CA GLY A 27 7.04 -3.77 -8.40
C GLY A 27 6.16 -2.82 -9.21
N LEU A 28 5.92 -3.12 -10.48
CA LEU A 28 4.99 -2.33 -11.31
C LEU A 28 3.55 -2.44 -10.80
N LEU A 29 3.08 -3.63 -10.46
CA LEU A 29 1.73 -3.84 -9.92
C LEU A 29 1.50 -3.08 -8.62
N VAL A 30 2.50 -3.06 -7.74
CA VAL A 30 2.46 -2.32 -6.49
C VAL A 30 2.23 -0.82 -6.70
N ILE A 31 2.83 -0.21 -7.72
CA ILE A 31 2.60 1.20 -8.05
C ILE A 31 1.15 1.43 -8.49
N PHE A 32 0.57 0.52 -9.27
CA PHE A 32 -0.84 0.62 -9.64
C PHE A 32 -1.77 0.46 -8.44
N ILE A 33 -1.41 -0.40 -7.49
CA ILE A 33 -2.15 -0.59 -6.24
C ILE A 33 -2.10 0.68 -5.38
N ASP A 34 -0.95 1.33 -5.28
CA ASP A 34 -0.80 2.63 -4.59
C ASP A 34 -1.76 3.69 -5.15
N PHE A 35 -1.84 3.84 -6.48
CA PHE A 35 -2.82 4.76 -7.10
C PHE A 35 -4.28 4.38 -6.82
N SER A 36 -4.58 3.11 -6.52
CA SER A 36 -5.94 2.67 -6.22
C SER A 36 -6.45 3.19 -4.88
N ASP A 37 -5.57 3.62 -3.98
CA ASP A 37 -5.94 4.15 -2.67
C ASP A 37 -6.87 5.37 -2.78
N LEU A 38 -6.63 6.24 -3.76
CA LEU A 38 -7.49 7.40 -4.04
C LEU A 38 -8.89 7.00 -4.49
N ILE A 39 -9.02 5.92 -5.25
CA ILE A 39 -10.32 5.39 -5.69
C ILE A 39 -11.04 4.78 -4.49
N ILE A 40 -10.33 3.97 -3.71
CA ILE A 40 -10.86 3.27 -2.54
C ILE A 40 -11.38 4.27 -1.50
N MET A 41 -10.60 5.31 -1.20
CA MET A 41 -10.96 6.35 -0.23
C MET A 41 -12.18 7.17 -0.64
N ASN A 42 -12.44 7.33 -1.95
CA ASN A 42 -13.62 8.05 -2.44
C ASN A 42 -14.87 7.15 -2.60
N ILE A 43 -14.71 5.82 -2.60
CA ILE A 43 -15.82 4.87 -2.74
C ILE A 43 -16.27 4.33 -1.37
N MET A 44 -15.35 4.15 -0.43
CA MET A 44 -15.68 3.67 0.92
C MET A 44 -16.18 4.80 1.82
N ASP A 45 -17.21 4.52 2.62
CA ASP A 45 -17.71 5.40 3.68
C ASP A 45 -17.82 4.61 5.01
N LEU A 46 -16.65 4.38 5.62
CA LEU A 46 -16.40 3.70 6.89
C LEU A 46 -15.68 4.63 7.89
N GLY A 47 -15.94 5.93 7.78
CA GLY A 47 -15.47 6.95 8.73
C GLY A 47 -14.40 7.88 8.21
N GLY A 48 -13.99 7.78 6.94
CA GLY A 48 -13.05 8.68 6.30
C GLY A 48 -11.58 8.41 6.65
N VAL A 49 -10.68 8.88 5.80
CA VAL A 49 -9.25 8.97 6.07
C VAL A 49 -8.91 10.36 6.63
N ARG A 50 -8.40 10.42 7.86
CA ARG A 50 -8.12 11.69 8.56
C ARG A 50 -6.90 12.39 8.01
N ASN A 51 -5.83 11.64 7.80
CA ASN A 51 -4.56 12.16 7.30
C ASN A 51 -3.94 11.17 6.31
N TYR A 52 -4.44 11.21 5.08
CA TYR A 52 -3.99 10.35 3.99
C TYR A 52 -2.48 10.45 3.79
N GLN A 53 -1.93 11.67 3.75
CA GLN A 53 -0.49 11.90 3.53
C GLN A 53 0.40 11.22 4.58
N SER A 54 -0.04 11.19 5.84
CA SER A 54 0.72 10.52 6.90
C SER A 54 0.59 9.00 6.82
N LEU A 55 -0.61 8.50 6.51
CA LEU A 55 -0.85 7.07 6.32
C LEU A 55 -0.02 6.54 5.15
N ASP A 56 -0.06 7.24 4.03
CA ASP A 56 0.64 6.93 2.80
C ASP A 56 2.15 6.78 3.02
N LYS A 57 2.79 7.77 3.65
CA LYS A 57 4.22 7.70 3.98
C LYS A 57 4.60 6.52 4.89
N ILE A 58 3.72 6.16 5.83
CA ILE A 58 3.97 5.01 6.71
C ILE A 58 3.92 3.72 5.88
N LEU A 59 2.94 3.60 4.99
CA LEU A 59 2.78 2.44 4.10
C LEU A 59 3.94 2.34 3.09
N ASP A 60 4.42 3.46 2.58
CA ASP A 60 5.59 3.52 1.68
C ASP A 60 6.86 2.94 2.32
N LEU A 61 7.05 3.08 3.64
CA LEU A 61 8.17 2.47 4.33
C LEU A 61 8.13 0.94 4.27
N PHE A 62 6.93 0.34 4.33
CA PHE A 62 6.78 -1.10 4.14
C PHE A 62 7.15 -1.49 2.72
N TYR A 63 6.67 -0.76 1.69
CA TYR A 63 7.05 -0.99 0.30
C TYR A 63 8.57 -0.90 0.08
N MET A 64 9.21 0.15 0.59
CA MET A 64 10.66 0.29 0.51
C MET A 64 11.39 -0.85 1.21
N SER A 65 10.89 -1.35 2.35
CA SER A 65 11.49 -2.51 3.03
C SER A 65 11.42 -3.78 2.18
N TYR A 66 10.30 -4.02 1.48
CA TYR A 66 10.16 -5.17 0.58
C TYR A 66 11.08 -5.07 -0.64
N PHE A 67 11.21 -3.87 -1.22
CA PHE A 67 12.16 -3.63 -2.32
C PHE A 67 13.61 -3.79 -1.87
N LEU A 68 13.95 -3.35 -0.67
CA LEU A 68 15.28 -3.55 -0.10
C LEU A 68 15.59 -5.04 0.07
N ILE A 69 14.66 -5.81 0.66
CA ILE A 69 14.81 -7.27 0.83
C ILE A 69 15.07 -7.95 -0.52
N ILE A 70 14.35 -7.56 -1.56
CA ILE A 70 14.51 -8.14 -2.89
C ILE A 70 15.79 -7.68 -3.59
N SER A 71 16.22 -6.44 -3.36
CA SER A 71 17.47 -5.91 -3.93
C SER A 71 18.72 -6.52 -3.28
N LEU A 72 18.62 -6.98 -2.03
CA LEU A 72 19.70 -7.65 -1.30
C LEU A 72 19.81 -9.15 -1.59
N LYS A 73 18.84 -9.73 -2.31
CA LYS A 73 18.78 -11.16 -2.66
C LYS A 73 19.38 -11.41 -4.04
#